data_AF-B7X9A2-F1
#
_entry.id   AF-B7X9A2-F1
#
_cell.length_a   1.000
_cell.length_b   1.000
_cell.length_c   1.000
_cell.angle_alpha   90.00
_cell.angle_beta   90.00
_cell.angle_gamma   90.00
#
_symmetry.space_group_name_H-M   'P 1'
#
loop_
_entity.id
_entity.type
_entity.pdbx_description
1 polymer ?
#
loop_
_entity_poly.entity_id
_entity_poly.type
_entity_poly.pdbx_seq_one_letter_code
_entity_poly.pdbx_strand_id
1 'polypeptide(L)' 'TNWSMEYNRLKAKIELLERNQRHYLGEDLQAMSSKELQNLEQQLDTALKHIRSRK' A
#
# COMPACT_ATOMS: atom_id res chain seq x y z
N THR A 1 25.27 -1.46 17.22
CA THR A 1 24.34 -2.61 17.17
C THR A 1 22.87 -2.20 17.08
N ASN A 2 22.37 -1.20 17.82
CA ASN A 2 20.97 -0.77 17.70
C ASN A 2 20.62 -0.06 16.36
N TRP A 3 21.52 0.79 15.88
CA TRP A 3 21.26 1.64 14.70
C TRP A 3 21.05 0.84 13.40
N SER A 4 21.76 -0.27 13.24
CA SER A 4 21.59 -1.17 12.06
C SER A 4 20.20 -1.84 12.07
N MET A 5 19.71 -2.25 13.25
CA MET A 5 18.37 -2.84 13.37
C MET A 5 17.27 -1.82 13.07
N GLU A 6 17.37 -0.60 13.62
CA GLU A 6 16.41 0.47 13.33
C GLU A 6 16.44 0.87 11.85
N TYR A 7 17.63 0.95 11.24
CA TYR A 7 17.78 1.20 9.82
C TYR A 7 17.09 0.12 8.98
N ASN A 8 17.34 -1.17 9.28
CA ASN A 8 16.69 -2.28 8.56
C ASN A 8 15.17 -2.27 8.73
N ARG A 9 14.67 -1.94 9.92
CA ARG A 9 13.23 -1.80 10.17
C ARG A 9 12.63 -0.67 9.34
N LEU A 10 13.27 0.49 9.30
CA LEU A 10 12.79 1.63 8.53
C LEU A 10 12.83 1.34 7.03
N LYS A 11 13.91 0.72 6.55
CA LYS A 11 14.07 0.33 5.15
C LYS A 11 12.96 -0.63 4.71
N ALA A 12 12.69 -1.69 5.48
CA ALA A 12 11.60 -2.63 5.19
C ALA A 12 10.22 -1.94 5.16
N LYS A 13 10.00 -0.93 6.02
CA LYS A 13 8.77 -0.13 6.02
C LYS A 13 8.65 0.71 4.75
N ILE A 14 9.74 1.31 4.28
CA ILE A 14 9.77 2.09 3.04
C ILE A 14 9.45 1.18 1.84
N GLU A 15 10.14 0.04 1.72
CA GLU A 15 9.92 -0.91 0.62
C GLU A 15 8.46 -1.41 0.57
N LEU A 16 7.85 -1.65 1.73
CA LEU A 16 6.44 -2.00 1.83
C LEU A 16 5.52 -0.86 1.35
N LEU A 17 5.80 0.38 1.75
CA LEU A 17 5.00 1.54 1.36
C LEU A 17 5.11 1.82 -0.14
N GLU A 18 6.30 1.72 -0.72
CA GLU A 18 6.52 1.89 -2.16
C GLU A 18 5.77 0.81 -2.97
N ARG A 19 5.83 -0.45 -2.53
CA ARG A 19 5.06 -1.53 -3.17
C ARG A 19 3.55 -1.26 -3.11
N ASN A 20 3.04 -0.86 -1.94
CA ASN A 20 1.63 -0.55 -1.80
C ASN A 20 1.22 0.64 -2.69
N GLN A 21 2.07 1.65 -2.82
CA GLN A 21 1.82 2.79 -3.71
C GLN A 21 1.67 2.35 -5.17
N ARG A 22 2.55 1.47 -5.66
CA ARG A 22 2.43 0.88 -7.00
C ARG A 22 1.09 0.17 -7.20
N HIS A 23 0.67 -0.64 -6.24
CA HIS A 23 -0.64 -1.30 -6.29
C HIS A 23 -1.80 -0.28 -6.36
N TYR A 24 -1.76 0.79 -5.56
CA TYR A 24 -2.79 1.84 -5.61
C TYR A 24 -2.83 2.59 -6.95
N LEU A 25 -1.71 2.64 -7.67
CA LEU A 25 -1.61 3.20 -9.03
C LEU A 25 -1.98 2.21 -10.13
N GLY A 26 -2.34 0.97 -9.78
CA GLY A 26 -2.70 -0.08 -10.73
C GLY A 26 -1.52 -0.85 -11.31
N GLU A 27 -0.33 -0.72 -10.71
CA GLU A 27 0.89 -1.42 -11.12
C GLU A 27 1.10 -2.71 -10.30
N ASP A 28 1.91 -3.65 -10.82
CA ASP A 28 2.28 -4.93 -10.17
C ASP A 28 1.10 -5.85 -9.73
N LEU A 29 -0.11 -5.58 -10.21
CA LEU A 29 -1.33 -6.31 -9.81
C LEU A 29 -1.34 -7.79 -10.21
N GLN A 30 -0.55 -8.19 -11.20
CA GLN A 30 -0.47 -9.58 -11.70
C GLN A 30 -0.05 -10.60 -10.63
N ALA A 31 0.69 -10.17 -9.61
CA ALA A 31 1.15 -11.03 -8.53
C ALA A 31 0.14 -11.10 -7.36
N MET A 32 -0.94 -10.33 -7.42
CA MET A 32 -1.96 -10.29 -6.37
C MET A 32 -3.01 -11.38 -6.60
N SER A 33 -3.42 -12.03 -5.52
CA SER A 33 -4.57 -12.94 -5.55
C SER A 33 -5.88 -12.16 -5.73
N SER A 34 -6.93 -12.84 -6.21
CA SER A 34 -8.27 -12.24 -6.34
C SER A 34 -8.78 -11.62 -5.04
N LYS A 35 -8.47 -12.22 -3.89
CA LYS A 35 -8.83 -11.69 -2.56
C LYS A 35 -8.10 -10.37 -2.25
N GLU A 36 -6.82 -10.28 -2.61
CA GLU A 36 -6.03 -9.06 -2.40
C GLU A 36 -6.48 -7.94 -3.32
N LEU A 37 -6.83 -8.25 -4.57
CA LEU A 37 -7.40 -7.29 -5.51
C LEU A 37 -8.75 -6.75 -5.02
N GLN A 38 -9.65 -7.61 -4.56
CA GLN A 38 -10.92 -7.18 -3.98
C GLN A 38 -10.73 -6.26 -2.76
N ASN A 39 -9.75 -6.57 -1.91
CA ASN A 39 -9.42 -5.72 -0.77
C ASN A 39 -8.84 -4.36 -1.20
N LEU A 40 -7.99 -4.36 -2.23
CA LEU A 40 -7.44 -3.13 -2.82
C LEU A 40 -8.54 -2.24 -3.39
N GLU A 41 -9.47 -2.80 -4.15
CA GLU A 41 -10.63 -2.08 -4.69
C GLU A 41 -11.48 -1.46 -3.58
N GLN A 42 -11.79 -2.23 -2.53
CA GLN A 42 -12.59 -1.75 -1.40
C GLN A 42 -11.89 -0.60 -0.65
N GLN A 43 -10.57 -0.68 -0.48
CA GLN A 43 -9.78 0.40 0.12
C GLN A 43 -9.81 1.67 -0.72
N LEU A 44 -9.63 1.55 -2.04
CA LEU A 44 -9.68 2.69 -2.96
C LEU A 44 -11.07 3.35 -2.98
N ASP A 45 -12.15 2.56 -3.06
CA ASP A 45 -13.52 3.08 -3.02
C ASP A 45 -13.80 3.85 -1.71
N THR A 46 -13.40 3.28 -0.57
CA THR A 46 -13.56 3.89 0.74
C THR A 46 -12.79 5.21 0.83
N ALA A 47 -11.52 5.22 0.41
CA ALA A 47 -10.69 6.43 0.42
C ALA A 47 -11.27 7.53 -0.50
N LEU A 48 -11.73 7.16 -1.69
CA LEU A 48 -12.35 8.10 -2.64
C LEU A 48 -13.65 8.69 -2.09
N LYS A 49 -14.50 7.88 -1.45
CA LYS A 49 -15.72 8.36 -0.76
C LYS A 49 -15.37 9.39 0.31
N HIS A 50 -14.37 9.12 1.14
CA HIS A 50 -13.92 10.05 2.18
C HIS A 50 -13.33 11.35 1.60
N ILE A 51 -12.55 11.28 0.51
CA ILE A 51 -12.00 12.48 -0.13
C ILE A 51 -13.13 13.32 -0.73
N ARG A 52 -14.08 12.68 -1.42
CA ARG A 52 -15.23 13.35 -2.03
C ARG A 52 -16.16 13.98 -1.00
N SER A 53 -16.38 13.33 0.15
CA SER A 53 -17.23 13.89 1.21
C SER A 53 -16.61 15.08 1.94
N ARG A 54 -15.31 15.33 1.77
CA ARG A 54 -14.59 16.47 2.36
C ARG A 54 -14.43 17.65 1.38
N LYS A 55 -14.78 17.46 0.10
CA LYS A 55 -14.91 18.54 -0.88
C LYS A 55 -16.34 19.07 -0.88
#